data_AF-A0A1A8SGS0-F1
#
_entry.id   AF-A0A1A8SGS0-F1
#
_cell.length_a   1.000
_cell.length_b   1.000
_cell.length_c   1.000
_cell.angle_alpha   90.00
_cell.angle_beta   90.00
_cell.angle_gamma   90.00
#
_symmetry.space_group_name_H-M   'P 1'
#
loop_
_entity.id
_entity.type
_entity.pdbx_description
1 polymer ?
#
loop_
_entity_poly.entity_id
_entity_poly.type
_entity_poly.pdbx_seq_one_letter_code
_entity_poly.pdbx_strand_id
1 'polypeptide(L)'
;LTYCFPAVFQDLENNGGNRTSIKFLAVGDWGGLPYPPYVTAVQKTTANEMNAVAEQMGADFILALGDNFYYRGVDSVDSPRFQETFESVYSAKSLRVPWYVLAGNHDHAGNVKAQIDYSLKSDRWKFPSYYYELNFRIPNTGKTLTIIMLDTIVLCGNSDDFVDEQPRGPAYALEAN
;
A
#
# COMPACT_ATOMS: atom_id res chain seq x y z
N LEU A 1 -28.61 10.16 1.22
CA LEU A 1 -28.54 9.14 2.29
C LEU A 1 -27.07 8.92 2.60
N THR A 2 -26.55 9.58 3.63
CA THR A 2 -25.15 9.46 4.06
C THR A 2 -25.02 8.13 4.79
N TYR A 3 -24.44 7.13 4.13
CA TYR A 3 -24.09 5.87 4.77
C TYR A 3 -22.87 6.10 5.66
N CYS A 4 -23.08 6.32 6.96
CA CYS A 4 -22.01 6.15 7.93
C CYS A 4 -21.69 4.66 8.01
N PHE A 5 -20.68 4.21 7.27
CA PHE A 5 -20.10 2.89 7.51
C PHE A 5 -19.48 2.92 8.92
N PRO A 6 -19.82 1.99 9.81
CA PRO A 6 -19.17 1.91 11.11
C PRO A 6 -17.67 1.69 10.89
N ALA A 7 -16.84 2.43 11.62
CA ALA A 7 -15.39 2.25 11.63
C ALA A 7 -15.07 0.80 12.03
N VAL A 8 -14.69 -0.02 11.04
CA VAL A 8 -14.31 -1.42 11.28
C VAL A 8 -12.92 -1.42 11.87
N PHE A 9 -12.80 -1.87 13.11
CA PHE A 9 -11.51 -2.07 13.75
C PHE A 9 -10.85 -3.34 13.22
N GLN A 10 -9.57 -3.22 12.88
CA GLN A 10 -8.70 -4.34 12.57
C GLN A 10 -8.20 -4.94 13.89
N ASP A 11 -8.57 -6.19 14.16
CA ASP A 11 -8.08 -6.93 15.31
C ASP A 11 -6.72 -7.55 14.96
N LEU A 12 -5.67 -7.08 15.63
CA LEU A 12 -4.35 -7.69 15.54
C LEU A 12 -4.35 -9.00 16.36
N GLU A 13 -3.74 -10.06 15.83
CA GLU A 13 -3.65 -11.34 16.54
C GLU A 13 -3.08 -11.14 17.95
N ASN A 14 -3.86 -11.54 18.95
CA ASN A 14 -3.49 -11.43 20.34
C ASN A 14 -2.67 -12.66 20.75
N ASN A 15 -1.36 -12.60 20.54
CA ASN A 15 -0.42 -13.70 20.88
C ASN A 15 -0.19 -13.88 22.40
N GLY A 16 -1.21 -13.64 23.24
CA GLY A 16 -1.22 -14.00 24.66
C GLY A 16 -0.20 -13.28 25.57
N GLY A 17 0.50 -12.26 25.08
CA GLY A 17 1.52 -11.51 25.83
C GLY A 17 1.06 -10.12 26.31
N ASN A 18 1.85 -9.52 27.22
CA ASN A 18 1.78 -8.11 27.67
C ASN A 18 2.13 -7.10 26.55
N ARG A 19 1.62 -7.32 25.35
CA ARG A 19 1.86 -6.48 24.18
C ARG A 19 1.14 -5.14 24.37
N THR A 20 1.86 -4.03 24.23
CA THR A 20 1.32 -2.67 24.38
C THR A 20 1.61 -1.76 23.20
N SER A 21 1.98 -2.33 22.04
CA SER A 21 2.36 -1.58 20.84
C SER A 21 1.95 -2.29 19.56
N ILE A 22 1.82 -1.47 18.51
CA ILE A 22 1.66 -1.86 17.11
C ILE A 22 2.99 -1.54 16.41
N LYS A 23 3.43 -2.42 15.53
CA LYS A 23 4.67 -2.28 14.76
C LYS A 23 4.34 -2.45 13.28
N PHE A 24 4.78 -1.54 12.44
CA PHE A 24 4.57 -1.65 11.00
C PHE A 24 5.77 -1.08 10.26
N LEU A 25 5.96 -1.56 9.03
CA LEU A 25 6.90 -0.96 8.09
C LEU A 25 6.14 -0.03 7.14
N ALA A 26 6.84 0.95 6.58
CA ALA A 26 6.32 1.83 5.54
C ALA A 26 7.34 1.91 4.40
N VAL A 27 6.86 1.75 3.16
CA VAL A 27 7.71 1.75 1.96
C VAL A 27 6.94 2.41 0.81
N GLY A 28 7.58 3.37 0.12
CA GLY A 28 7.07 3.98 -1.11
C GLY A 28 8.01 3.69 -2.27
N ASP A 29 7.60 4.02 -3.49
CA ASP A 29 8.50 4.13 -4.64
C ASP A 29 9.26 2.83 -4.95
N TRP A 30 8.58 1.70 -4.77
CA TRP A 30 9.19 0.39 -4.76
C TRP A 30 8.92 -0.42 -6.04
N GLY A 31 8.16 0.13 -6.98
CA GLY A 31 7.52 -0.58 -8.08
C GLY A 31 8.39 -1.10 -9.22
N GLY A 32 9.68 -1.37 -8.99
CA GLY A 32 10.55 -2.05 -9.95
C GLY A 32 10.68 -1.36 -11.31
N LEU A 33 10.55 -2.11 -12.40
CA LEU A 33 10.68 -1.63 -13.78
C LEU A 33 9.54 -2.17 -14.67
N PRO A 34 9.20 -1.50 -15.79
CA PRO A 34 8.11 -1.94 -16.67
C PRO A 34 8.47 -3.07 -17.63
N TYR A 35 9.72 -3.55 -17.63
CA TYR A 35 10.19 -4.63 -18.50
C TYR A 35 10.84 -5.76 -17.67
N PRO A 36 10.81 -7.02 -18.15
CA PRO A 36 11.44 -8.14 -17.47
C PRO A 36 12.90 -7.83 -17.08
N PRO A 37 13.35 -8.17 -15.87
CA PRO A 37 12.67 -9.00 -14.86
C PRO A 37 11.67 -8.25 -13.95
N TYR A 38 11.26 -7.02 -14.31
CA TYR A 38 10.29 -6.18 -13.60
C TYR A 38 10.70 -5.70 -12.20
N VAL A 39 11.99 -5.83 -11.88
CA VAL A 39 12.55 -5.58 -10.56
C VAL A 39 13.89 -4.85 -10.69
N THR A 40 14.31 -4.17 -9.62
CA THR A 40 15.64 -3.55 -9.52
C THR A 40 16.48 -4.21 -8.44
N ALA A 41 17.81 -4.02 -8.49
CA ALA A 41 18.69 -4.44 -7.40
C ALA A 41 18.35 -3.72 -6.10
N VAL A 42 18.02 -2.41 -6.17
CA VAL A 42 17.64 -1.61 -5.01
C VAL A 42 16.36 -2.16 -4.36
N GLN A 43 15.33 -2.47 -5.16
CA GLN A 43 14.09 -3.05 -4.65
C GLN A 43 14.34 -4.36 -3.88
N LYS A 44 15.16 -5.26 -4.44
CA LYS A 44 15.50 -6.54 -3.80
C LYS A 44 16.30 -6.34 -2.51
N THR A 45 17.29 -5.45 -2.51
CA THR A 45 18.06 -5.14 -1.30
C THR A 45 17.16 -4.54 -0.22
N THR A 46 16.29 -3.59 -0.56
CA THR A 46 15.31 -3.03 0.38
C THR A 46 14.38 -4.11 0.93
N ALA A 47 13.90 -5.03 0.10
CA ALA A 47 13.06 -6.16 0.56
C ALA A 47 13.81 -7.07 1.56
N ASN A 48 15.11 -7.31 1.35
CA ASN A 48 15.93 -8.08 2.28
C ASN A 48 16.10 -7.37 3.63
N GLU A 49 16.34 -6.05 3.61
CA GLU A 49 16.46 -5.26 4.85
C GLU A 49 15.12 -5.15 5.59
N MET A 50 14.01 -4.99 4.86
CA MET A 50 12.67 -5.08 5.43
C MET A 50 12.45 -6.42 6.13
N ASN A 51 12.86 -7.53 5.51
CA ASN A 51 12.80 -8.85 6.12
C ASN A 51 13.63 -8.93 7.41
N ALA A 52 14.89 -8.48 7.38
CA ALA A 52 15.76 -8.50 8.56
C ALA A 52 15.17 -7.70 9.74
N VAL A 53 14.64 -6.50 9.46
CA VAL A 53 13.97 -5.67 10.46
C VAL A 53 12.71 -6.35 10.98
N ALA A 54 11.88 -6.93 10.10
CA ALA A 54 10.65 -7.62 10.50
C ALA A 54 10.93 -8.91 11.31
N GLU A 55 12.00 -9.65 11.02
CA GLU A 55 12.43 -10.80 11.83
C GLU A 55 12.91 -10.37 13.22
N GLN A 56 13.66 -9.27 13.31
CA GLN A 56 14.20 -8.78 14.58
C GLN A 56 13.15 -8.10 15.46
N MET A 57 12.31 -7.26 14.86
CA MET A 57 11.41 -6.37 15.59
C MET A 57 9.94 -6.80 15.52
N GLY A 58 9.56 -7.61 14.53
CA GLY A 58 8.18 -7.92 14.21
C GLY A 58 7.52 -6.80 13.39
N ALA A 59 6.56 -7.19 12.53
CA ALA A 59 5.67 -6.29 11.82
C ALA A 59 4.25 -6.87 11.89
N ASP A 60 3.24 -6.04 12.16
CA ASP A 60 1.82 -6.40 12.12
C ASP A 60 1.23 -6.22 10.72
N PHE A 61 1.74 -5.22 10.01
CA PHE A 61 1.36 -4.88 8.65
C PHE A 61 2.44 -4.02 8.00
N ILE A 62 2.27 -3.77 6.71
CA ILE A 62 3.13 -2.90 5.90
C ILE A 62 2.24 -1.86 5.23
N LEU A 63 2.69 -0.60 5.22
CA LEU A 63 2.08 0.47 4.44
C LEU A 63 2.85 0.62 3.12
N ALA A 64 2.19 0.42 2.00
CA ALA A 64 2.71 0.71 0.67
C ALA A 64 2.22 2.10 0.25
N LEU A 65 3.16 3.04 0.15
CA LEU A 65 2.91 4.47 0.06
C LEU A 65 2.83 5.00 -1.38
N GLY A 66 2.47 4.15 -2.35
CA GLY A 66 2.31 4.53 -3.75
C GLY A 66 3.55 4.21 -4.61
N ASP A 67 3.37 4.44 -5.90
CA ASP A 67 4.28 4.04 -6.98
C ASP A 67 4.64 2.55 -6.90
N ASN A 68 3.57 1.77 -6.78
CA ASN A 68 3.61 0.33 -6.59
C ASN A 68 4.11 -0.39 -7.84
N PHE A 69 3.91 0.20 -9.03
CA PHE A 69 4.41 -0.35 -10.31
C PHE A 69 4.86 0.76 -11.28
N TYR A 70 6.17 0.96 -11.39
CA TYR A 70 6.72 1.91 -12.38
C TYR A 70 6.60 1.38 -13.82
N TYR A 71 6.46 2.23 -14.85
CA TYR A 71 6.16 3.68 -14.82
C TYR A 71 4.70 3.99 -15.22
N ARG A 72 3.88 2.98 -15.48
CA ARG A 72 2.48 3.11 -15.92
C ARG A 72 1.58 2.09 -15.26
N GLY A 73 1.85 1.81 -13.99
CA GLY A 73 1.06 0.90 -13.19
C GLY A 73 1.00 -0.50 -13.78
N VAL A 74 -0.19 -1.08 -13.66
CA VAL A 74 -0.60 -2.33 -14.28
C VAL A 74 -1.74 -2.05 -15.27
N ASP A 75 -1.92 -2.93 -16.24
CA ASP A 75 -2.99 -2.85 -17.24
C ASP A 75 -4.29 -3.54 -16.78
N SER A 76 -4.15 -4.64 -16.05
CA SER A 76 -5.24 -5.50 -15.59
C SER A 76 -4.91 -6.18 -14.26
N VAL A 77 -5.94 -6.76 -13.63
CA VAL A 77 -5.80 -7.54 -12.39
C VAL A 77 -5.06 -8.87 -12.60
N ASP A 78 -4.79 -9.25 -13.85
CA ASP A 78 -4.00 -10.43 -14.25
C ASP A 78 -2.59 -10.05 -14.70
N SER A 79 -2.18 -8.78 -14.50
CA SER A 79 -0.84 -8.34 -14.89
C SER A 79 0.24 -9.19 -14.19
N PRO A 80 1.25 -9.69 -14.94
CA PRO A 80 2.34 -10.47 -14.35
C PRO A 80 3.17 -9.66 -13.34
N ARG A 81 3.06 -8.33 -13.39
CA ARG A 81 3.74 -7.40 -12.48
C ARG A 81 3.39 -7.66 -11.01
N PHE A 82 2.15 -8.06 -10.69
CA PHE A 82 1.82 -8.42 -9.31
C PHE A 82 2.68 -9.58 -8.82
N GLN A 83 2.87 -10.62 -9.64
CA GLN A 83 3.70 -11.75 -9.27
C GLN A 83 5.18 -11.36 -9.22
N GLU A 84 5.69 -10.72 -10.26
CA GLU A 84 7.13 -10.50 -10.43
C GLU A 84 7.67 -9.35 -9.57
N THR A 85 6.94 -8.23 -9.51
CA THR A 85 7.36 -7.03 -8.77
C THR A 85 6.96 -7.08 -7.29
N PHE A 86 5.88 -7.79 -6.92
CA PHE A 86 5.39 -7.82 -5.53
C PHE A 86 5.48 -9.20 -4.87
N GLU A 87 4.82 -10.23 -5.40
CA GLU A 87 4.72 -11.53 -4.72
C GLU A 87 6.06 -12.26 -4.60
N SER A 88 6.86 -12.27 -5.66
CA SER A 88 8.16 -12.92 -5.68
C SER A 88 9.22 -12.15 -4.88
N VAL A 89 9.15 -10.81 -4.88
CA VAL A 89 10.13 -9.94 -4.21
C VAL A 89 9.93 -9.96 -2.69
N TYR A 90 8.70 -9.76 -2.21
CA TYR A 90 8.38 -9.66 -0.78
C TYR A 90 7.86 -11.00 -0.23
N SER A 91 8.55 -12.09 -0.56
CA SER A 91 8.11 -13.46 -0.31
C SER A 91 8.51 -14.03 1.06
N ALA A 92 9.39 -13.34 1.78
CA ALA A 92 9.91 -13.77 3.09
C ALA A 92 8.80 -13.91 4.14
N LYS A 93 8.92 -14.90 5.04
CA LYS A 93 7.87 -15.23 6.02
C LYS A 93 7.52 -14.04 6.93
N SER A 94 8.50 -13.24 7.33
CA SER A 94 8.31 -12.05 8.17
C SER A 94 7.52 -10.93 7.47
N LEU A 95 7.46 -10.95 6.13
CA LEU A 95 6.75 -9.98 5.29
C LEU A 95 5.39 -10.50 4.81
N ARG A 96 4.99 -11.73 5.17
CA ARG A 96 3.66 -12.32 4.92
C ARG A 96 2.62 -11.82 5.92
N VAL A 97 2.57 -10.50 6.07
CA VAL A 97 1.59 -9.74 6.85
C VAL A 97 0.72 -8.94 5.89
N PRO A 98 -0.42 -8.36 6.32
CA PRO A 98 -1.20 -7.47 5.46
C PRO A 98 -0.37 -6.28 4.95
N TRP A 99 -0.50 -5.97 3.66
CA TRP A 99 0.00 -4.79 3.00
C TRP A 99 -1.17 -3.87 2.71
N TYR A 100 -1.23 -2.74 3.41
CA TYR A 100 -2.22 -1.70 3.15
C TYR A 100 -1.65 -0.73 2.12
N VAL A 101 -2.32 -0.62 0.98
CA VAL A 101 -1.79 0.03 -0.21
C VAL A 101 -2.58 1.28 -0.56
N LEU A 102 -1.87 2.35 -0.92
CA LEU A 102 -2.42 3.49 -1.66
C LEU A 102 -1.71 3.64 -3.02
N ALA A 103 -2.28 4.42 -3.93
CA ALA A 103 -1.75 4.62 -5.28
C ALA A 103 -0.93 5.90 -5.38
N GLY A 104 0.16 5.85 -6.16
CA GLY A 104 0.94 7.02 -6.60
C GLY A 104 0.63 7.47 -8.03
N ASN A 105 1.37 8.45 -8.52
CA ASN A 105 1.20 9.00 -9.87
C ASN A 105 1.43 7.96 -10.96
N HIS A 106 2.44 7.09 -10.80
CA HIS A 106 2.72 6.06 -11.79
C HIS A 106 1.66 4.96 -11.81
N ASP A 107 1.00 4.70 -10.68
CA ASP A 107 -0.13 3.78 -10.61
C ASP A 107 -1.35 4.34 -11.36
N HIS A 108 -1.61 5.64 -11.21
CA HIS A 108 -2.67 6.38 -11.92
C HIS A 108 -2.42 6.55 -13.41
N ALA A 109 -1.17 6.46 -13.87
CA ALA A 109 -0.86 6.35 -15.30
C ALA A 109 -1.26 4.99 -15.90
N GLY A 110 -1.58 4.01 -15.05
CA GLY A 110 -2.13 2.70 -15.43
C GLY A 110 -3.57 2.52 -14.93
N ASN A 111 -3.85 1.31 -14.44
CA ASN A 111 -5.17 0.91 -13.96
C ASN A 111 -5.17 0.71 -12.43
N VAL A 112 -5.45 1.77 -11.66
CA VAL A 112 -5.58 1.69 -10.19
C VAL A 112 -6.71 0.75 -9.77
N LYS A 113 -7.80 0.68 -10.54
CA LYS A 113 -8.91 -0.24 -10.27
C LYS A 113 -8.45 -1.70 -10.31
N ALA A 114 -7.52 -2.06 -11.19
CA ALA A 114 -6.91 -3.39 -11.20
C ALA A 114 -6.10 -3.67 -9.92
N GLN A 115 -5.44 -2.67 -9.33
CA GLN A 115 -4.77 -2.81 -8.04
C GLN A 115 -5.76 -2.99 -6.90
N ILE A 116 -6.88 -2.26 -6.90
CA ILE A 116 -7.98 -2.47 -5.95
C ILE A 116 -8.54 -3.89 -6.09
N ASP A 117 -8.81 -4.33 -7.31
CA ASP A 117 -9.36 -5.67 -7.58
C ASP A 117 -8.39 -6.80 -7.22
N TYR A 118 -7.08 -6.53 -7.22
CA TYR A 118 -6.08 -7.52 -6.81
C TYR A 118 -6.20 -7.92 -5.33
N SER A 119 -6.89 -7.12 -4.49
CA SER A 119 -7.25 -7.52 -3.13
C SER A 119 -8.17 -8.75 -3.06
N LEU A 120 -8.84 -9.11 -4.15
CA LEU A 120 -9.63 -10.34 -4.24
C LEU A 120 -8.77 -11.56 -4.63
N LYS A 121 -7.53 -11.35 -5.08
CA LYS A 121 -6.60 -12.42 -5.51
C LYS A 121 -5.48 -12.69 -4.52
N SER A 122 -5.03 -11.69 -3.77
CA SER A 122 -3.95 -11.82 -2.80
C SER A 122 -4.43 -11.56 -1.38
N ASP A 123 -4.25 -12.56 -0.51
CA ASP A 123 -4.65 -12.47 0.90
C ASP A 123 -3.93 -11.37 1.67
N ARG A 124 -2.75 -10.95 1.20
CA ARG A 124 -1.95 -9.91 1.85
C ARG A 124 -2.08 -8.54 1.18
N TRP A 125 -2.57 -8.44 -0.04
CA TRP A 125 -2.79 -7.15 -0.70
C TRP A 125 -4.11 -6.51 -0.26
N LYS A 126 -4.07 -5.40 0.49
CA LYS A 126 -5.25 -4.72 1.03
C LYS A 126 -5.36 -3.30 0.48
N PHE A 127 -6.16 -3.14 -0.57
CA PHE A 127 -6.45 -1.88 -1.23
C PHE A 127 -7.95 -1.77 -1.54
N PRO A 128 -8.81 -1.48 -0.54
CA PRO A 128 -10.26 -1.58 -0.69
C PRO A 128 -10.90 -0.47 -1.54
N SER A 129 -10.28 0.71 -1.57
CA SER A 129 -10.75 1.90 -2.29
C SER A 129 -9.60 2.90 -2.44
N TYR A 130 -9.77 3.91 -3.31
CA TYR A 130 -8.77 4.96 -3.55
C TYR A 130 -8.29 5.64 -2.26
N TYR A 131 -9.22 5.95 -1.36
CA TYR A 131 -8.92 6.44 -0.02
C TYR A 131 -9.75 5.64 0.99
N TYR A 132 -9.19 5.41 2.17
CA TYR A 132 -9.83 4.62 3.23
C TYR A 132 -9.14 4.85 4.57
N GLU A 133 -9.84 4.46 5.65
CA GLU A 133 -9.29 4.49 7.00
C GLU A 133 -8.92 3.09 7.48
N LEU A 134 -7.89 3.03 8.31
CA LEU A 134 -7.53 1.87 9.09
C LEU A 134 -7.64 2.23 10.56
N ASN A 135 -8.40 1.45 11.31
CA ASN A 135 -8.61 1.66 12.74
C ASN A 135 -8.08 0.46 13.51
N PHE A 136 -7.19 0.69 14.46
CA PHE A 136 -6.59 -0.36 15.29
C PHE A 136 -6.80 -0.06 16.77
N ARG A 137 -6.99 -1.13 17.56
CA ARG A 137 -6.88 -1.05 19.02
C ARG A 137 -5.46 -1.41 19.39
N ILE A 138 -4.78 -0.54 20.14
CA ILE A 138 -3.44 -0.84 20.65
C ILE A 138 -3.60 -1.84 21.80
N PRO A 139 -3.07 -3.07 21.66
CA PRO A 139 -3.34 -4.15 22.63
C PRO A 139 -3.01 -3.73 24.06
N ASN A 140 -3.82 -4.13 25.04
CA ASN A 140 -3.61 -3.89 26.48
C ASN A 140 -3.42 -2.42 26.92
N THR A 141 -3.85 -1.42 26.12
CA THR A 141 -3.70 0.00 26.51
C THR A 141 -5.01 0.80 26.59
N GLY A 142 -6.10 0.29 26.01
CA GLY A 142 -7.35 1.05 25.83
C GLY A 142 -7.25 2.21 24.82
N LYS A 143 -6.10 2.37 24.14
CA LYS A 143 -5.86 3.41 23.12
C LYS A 143 -6.13 2.86 21.72
N THR A 144 -6.38 3.76 20.78
CA THR A 144 -6.60 3.45 19.36
C THR A 144 -5.60 4.18 18.47
N LEU A 145 -5.36 3.61 17.29
CA LEU A 145 -4.58 4.21 16.21
C LEU A 145 -5.48 4.26 14.97
N THR A 146 -5.66 5.45 14.40
CA THR A 146 -6.30 5.61 13.09
C THR A 146 -5.26 6.07 12.08
N ILE A 147 -5.21 5.41 10.93
CA ILE A 147 -4.38 5.78 9.78
C ILE A 147 -5.32 6.10 8.63
N ILE A 148 -5.17 7.28 8.03
CA ILE A 148 -5.97 7.72 6.89
C ILE A 148 -5.09 7.54 5.63
N MET A 149 -5.51 6.63 4.75
CA MET A 149 -4.88 6.36 3.47
C MET A 149 -5.54 7.26 2.43
N LEU A 150 -4.78 8.18 1.84
CA LEU A 150 -5.29 9.20 0.92
C LEU A 150 -4.74 8.96 -0.49
N ASP A 151 -5.61 9.16 -1.48
CA ASP A 151 -5.21 9.27 -2.87
C ASP A 151 -4.93 10.74 -3.20
N THR A 152 -3.66 11.11 -3.20
CA THR A 152 -3.24 12.49 -3.49
C THR A 152 -3.42 12.85 -4.96
N ILE A 153 -3.49 11.87 -5.86
CA ILE A 153 -3.67 12.11 -7.30
C ILE A 153 -5.13 12.47 -7.60
N VAL A 154 -6.08 11.79 -6.95
CA VAL A 154 -7.50 12.18 -7.00
C VAL A 154 -7.68 13.59 -6.42
N LEU A 155 -7.02 13.91 -5.30
CA LEU A 155 -7.16 15.21 -4.64
C LEU A 155 -6.48 16.37 -5.37
N CYS A 156 -5.28 16.15 -5.92
CA CYS A 156 -4.40 17.21 -6.38
C CYS A 156 -4.09 17.13 -7.87
N GLY A 157 -4.50 16.08 -8.58
CA GLY A 157 -4.13 15.83 -9.97
C GLY A 157 -2.81 15.08 -10.09
N ASN A 158 -2.58 14.50 -11.27
CA ASN A 158 -1.41 13.68 -11.53
C ASN A 158 -0.15 14.55 -11.79
N SER A 159 1.01 14.08 -11.32
CA SER A 159 2.33 14.70 -11.54
C SER A 159 3.19 13.84 -12.47
N ASP A 160 4.09 14.48 -13.19
CA ASP A 160 5.09 13.80 -14.04
C ASP A 160 6.47 13.99 -13.42
N ASP A 161 7.11 12.92 -12.96
CA ASP A 161 8.43 13.00 -12.30
C ASP A 161 9.54 13.59 -13.18
N PHE A 162 9.34 13.63 -14.50
CA PHE A 162 10.32 14.13 -15.46
C PHE A 162 10.12 15.61 -15.80
N VAL A 163 9.05 16.22 -15.31
CA VAL A 163 8.73 17.63 -15.49
C VAL A 163 8.40 18.18 -14.11
N ASP A 164 9.16 19.16 -13.62
CA ASP A 164 9.03 19.73 -12.26
C ASP A 164 7.73 20.56 -12.10
N GLU A 165 6.59 19.97 -12.48
CA GLU A 165 5.25 20.51 -12.48
C GLU A 165 4.52 20.09 -11.21
N GLN A 166 4.00 21.08 -10.50
CA GLN A 166 3.14 20.80 -9.35
C GLN A 166 1.77 20.28 -9.80
N PRO A 167 1.15 19.39 -9.00
CA PRO A 167 -0.22 18.94 -9.24
C PRO A 167 -1.17 20.12 -9.44
N ARG A 168 -1.99 20.09 -10.50
CA ARG A 168 -2.80 21.23 -10.96
C ARG A 168 -4.16 21.36 -10.26
N GLY A 169 -4.42 20.53 -9.26
CA GLY A 169 -5.73 20.29 -8.67
C GLY A 169 -6.42 19.04 -9.24
N PRO A 170 -7.55 18.63 -8.66
CA PRO A 170 -8.26 17.41 -9.05
C PRO A 170 -8.71 17.47 -10.50
N ALA A 171 -8.75 16.32 -11.18
CA ALA A 171 -9.12 16.23 -12.59
C ALA A 171 -10.54 16.77 -12.87
N TYR A 172 -11.44 16.66 -11.87
CA TYR A 172 -12.76 17.23 -11.91
C TYR A 172 -12.99 18.12 -10.69
N ALA A 173 -13.39 19.38 -10.91
CA ALA A 173 -13.68 20.33 -9.82
C ALA A 173 -14.81 19.85 -8.86
N LEU A 174 -15.64 18.91 -9.31
CA LEU A 174 -16.69 18.28 -8.49
C LEU A 174 -16.15 17.23 -7.51
N GLU A 175 -14.94 16.71 -7.74
CA GLU A 175 -14.25 15.77 -6.84
C GLU A 175 -13.39 16.50 -5.80
N ALA A 176 -13.36 17.84 -5.84
CA ALA A 176 -12.57 18.70 -4.95
C ALA A 176 -13.21 18.96 -3.57
N ASN A 177 -14.41 18.44 -3.29
CA ASN A 177 -15.21 18.75 -2.08
C ASN A 177 -15.87 17.53 -1.45
#